data_AF-A0A1M6IBB0-F1
#
_entry.id   AF-A0A1M6IBB0-F1
#
_cell.length_a   1.000
_cell.length_b   1.000
_cell.length_c   1.000
_cell.angle_alpha   90.00
_cell.angle_beta   90.00
_cell.angle_gamma   90.00
#
_symmetry.space_group_name_H-M   'P 1'
#
loop_
_entity.id
_entity.type
_entity.pdbx_description
1 polymer ?
#
loop_
_entity_poly.entity_id
_entity_poly.type
_entity_poly.pdbx_seq_one_letter_code
_entity_poly.pdbx_strand_id
1 'polypeptide(L)'
;MGRNEKCPCGSGRKYKKCCLEKVDDKEFLQPDKFLENYKNIKKDSRIKQCLYPDNSSCSERIIGAHSIQNNKILKRISTKGEVYMPCPKNDNPFEFMPKWGRKQATVFTGFCGYHDNEVFKPIENEEFDKSELHIFLYIYRCFAIEYHKKMEVINMELILTDKLPSRIKGIQENFSGFELAKDDLEVCRIEFDNALLNEKYDILSSVVWEFDKPIKFAASGFTALAEDLEGNKIQDLTDIDTRMKHIFVTIFPEGEKSYCIISWLKSNDTLFEGYKKQLNELDIHGRKIYINNLLPVITENITVNPEAWDKLEKYKKEEFGMLIYGMADLYSSFSDEYYNMLEPVSYDLFEL
;
A
#
# COMPACT_ATOMS: atom_id res chain seq x y z
N MET A 1 -10.94 25.15 -10.41
CA MET A 1 -10.92 25.75 -9.06
C MET A 1 -11.42 27.19 -9.07
N GLY A 2 -12.59 27.44 -8.51
CA GLY A 2 -13.22 28.75 -8.39
C GLY A 2 -12.64 29.62 -7.27
N ARG A 3 -12.59 30.95 -7.46
CA ARG A 3 -12.07 31.92 -6.47
C ARG A 3 -12.72 31.83 -5.08
N ASN A 4 -13.97 31.36 -5.01
CA ASN A 4 -14.74 31.28 -3.77
C ASN A 4 -14.73 29.89 -3.12
N GLU A 5 -14.19 28.87 -3.77
CA GLU A 5 -14.01 27.52 -3.21
C GLU A 5 -13.02 27.53 -2.05
N LYS A 6 -13.04 26.47 -1.22
CA LYS A 6 -12.03 26.29 -0.17
C LYS A 6 -10.66 26.10 -0.82
N CYS A 7 -9.63 26.65 -0.18
CA CYS A 7 -8.27 26.56 -0.68
C CYS A 7 -7.74 25.13 -0.49
N PRO A 8 -7.08 24.53 -1.51
CA PRO A 8 -6.61 23.15 -1.49
C PRO A 8 -5.43 22.92 -0.52
N CYS A 9 -4.79 23.98 -0.01
CA CYS A 9 -3.73 23.86 1.02
C CYS A 9 -4.25 23.42 2.42
N GLY A 10 -5.54 23.11 2.56
CA GLY A 10 -6.12 22.70 3.85
C GLY A 10 -6.40 23.83 4.85
N SER A 11 -6.08 25.09 4.54
CA SER A 11 -6.29 26.23 5.48
C SER A 11 -7.74 26.56 5.83
N GLY A 12 -8.73 25.93 5.17
CA GLY A 12 -10.16 26.21 5.34
C GLY A 12 -10.62 27.58 4.80
N ARG A 13 -9.72 28.45 4.35
CA ARG A 13 -10.02 29.77 3.76
C ARG A 13 -10.47 29.63 2.31
N LYS A 14 -11.21 30.63 1.80
CA LYS A 14 -11.51 30.73 0.36
C LYS A 14 -10.21 30.87 -0.45
N TYR A 15 -10.12 30.23 -1.61
CA TYR A 15 -8.90 30.22 -2.45
C TYR A 15 -8.37 31.64 -2.73
N LYS A 16 -9.26 32.58 -3.07
CA LYS A 16 -8.90 34.00 -3.28
C LYS A 16 -8.34 34.73 -2.06
N LYS A 17 -8.57 34.21 -0.85
CA LYS A 17 -8.07 34.76 0.42
C LYS A 17 -6.90 33.94 0.99
N CYS A 18 -6.33 33.04 0.19
CA CYS A 18 -5.24 32.16 0.58
C CYS A 18 -4.25 32.02 -0.57
N CYS A 19 -4.13 30.85 -1.21
CA CYS A 19 -3.04 30.56 -2.14
C CYS A 19 -3.13 31.28 -3.49
N LEU A 20 -4.24 31.95 -3.82
CA LEU A 20 -4.36 32.66 -5.11
C LEU A 20 -3.32 33.79 -5.26
N GLU A 21 -3.04 34.51 -4.17
CA GLU A 21 -2.12 35.65 -4.12
C GLU A 21 -0.79 35.33 -3.42
N LYS A 22 -0.66 34.12 -2.82
CA LYS A 22 0.61 33.67 -2.26
C LYS A 22 1.61 33.35 -3.37
N VAL A 23 2.88 33.58 -3.06
CA VAL A 23 4.03 33.14 -3.87
C VAL A 23 4.70 31.95 -3.21
N ASP A 24 5.49 31.21 -3.98
CA ASP A 24 6.24 30.06 -3.48
C ASP A 24 7.28 30.47 -2.43
N ASP A 25 7.48 29.59 -1.46
CA ASP A 25 8.53 29.69 -0.46
C ASP A 25 9.90 29.49 -1.14
N LYS A 26 10.64 30.60 -1.29
CA LYS A 26 11.95 30.61 -1.96
C LYS A 26 13.01 29.81 -1.21
N GLU A 27 12.92 29.73 0.11
CA GLU A 27 13.84 28.93 0.92
C GLU A 27 13.56 27.45 0.71
N PHE A 28 12.27 27.08 0.61
CA PHE A 28 11.85 25.72 0.33
C PHE A 28 12.38 25.18 -1.02
N LEU A 29 12.52 26.04 -2.02
CA LEU A 29 13.00 25.69 -3.37
C LEU A 29 14.53 25.55 -3.48
N GLN A 30 15.31 25.91 -2.45
CA GLN A 30 16.77 25.83 -2.51
C GLN A 30 17.22 24.36 -2.59
N PRO A 31 18.02 23.95 -3.60
CA PRO A 31 18.41 22.55 -3.77
C PRO A 31 19.17 21.97 -2.56
N ASP A 32 19.99 22.77 -1.87
CA ASP A 32 20.72 22.37 -0.67
C ASP A 32 19.80 22.11 0.53
N LYS A 33 18.58 22.66 0.51
CA LYS A 33 17.53 22.43 1.52
C LYS A 33 16.68 21.19 1.25
N PHE A 34 16.83 20.53 0.10
CA PHE A 34 15.98 19.40 -0.31
C PHE A 34 15.87 18.31 0.77
N LEU A 35 17.01 17.83 1.31
CA LEU A 35 17.01 16.73 2.28
C LEU A 35 16.39 17.15 3.62
N GLU A 36 16.65 18.38 4.07
CA GLU A 36 16.05 18.96 5.27
C GLU A 36 14.53 19.09 5.11
N ASN A 37 14.09 19.66 3.98
CA ASN A 37 12.69 19.85 3.64
C ASN A 37 11.94 18.52 3.51
N TYR A 38 12.53 17.52 2.85
CA TYR A 38 11.97 16.18 2.74
C TYR A 38 11.76 15.53 4.12
N LYS A 39 12.78 15.61 5.00
CA LYS A 39 12.69 15.10 6.37
C LYS A 39 11.60 15.79 7.19
N ASN A 40 11.52 17.11 7.09
CA ASN A 40 10.55 17.91 7.84
C ASN A 40 9.12 17.64 7.37
N ILE A 41 8.87 17.65 6.05
CA ILE A 41 7.56 17.35 5.50
C ILE A 41 7.11 15.94 5.88
N LYS A 42 7.96 14.93 5.71
CA LYS A 42 7.63 13.53 6.08
C LYS A 42 7.42 13.35 7.58
N LYS A 43 7.93 14.25 8.42
CA LYS A 43 7.67 14.27 9.87
C LYS A 43 6.33 14.95 10.16
N ASP A 44 6.08 16.10 9.55
CA ASP A 44 4.90 16.94 9.77
C ASP A 44 3.63 16.34 9.15
N SER A 45 3.78 15.47 8.15
CA SER A 45 2.68 14.74 7.52
C SER A 45 2.21 13.51 8.31
N ARG A 46 2.97 13.09 9.34
CA ARG A 46 2.69 11.85 10.09
C ARG A 46 1.38 11.92 10.85
N ILE A 47 0.65 10.82 10.84
CA ILE A 47 -0.60 10.69 11.59
C ILE A 47 -0.40 9.72 12.74
N LYS A 48 -0.90 10.07 13.92
CA LYS A 48 -0.99 9.15 15.07
C LYS A 48 -2.45 8.99 15.43
N GLN A 49 -3.00 7.81 15.18
CA GLN A 49 -4.39 7.49 15.45
C GLN A 49 -4.55 6.00 15.72
N CYS A 50 -5.70 5.62 16.30
CA CYS A 50 -6.16 4.25 16.26
C CYS A 50 -7.21 4.13 15.16
N LEU A 51 -7.04 3.18 14.25
CA LEU A 51 -7.99 2.89 13.17
C LEU A 51 -9.10 1.92 13.61
N TYR A 52 -9.05 1.43 14.85
CA TYR A 52 -10.17 0.67 15.39
C TYR A 52 -11.39 1.59 15.59
N PRO A 53 -12.59 1.18 15.16
CA PRO A 53 -13.75 2.07 15.09
C PRO A 53 -14.27 2.56 16.44
N ASP A 54 -14.21 1.72 17.48
CA ASP A 54 -14.58 2.13 18.84
C ASP A 54 -13.37 2.73 19.57
N ASN A 55 -13.29 4.06 19.54
CA ASN A 55 -12.25 4.79 20.24
C ASN A 55 -12.46 4.87 21.76
N SER A 56 -13.62 4.48 22.30
CA SER A 56 -13.86 4.53 23.75
C SER A 56 -13.06 3.49 24.52
N SER A 57 -12.67 2.39 23.86
CA SER A 57 -11.82 1.32 24.39
C SER A 57 -10.34 1.48 24.05
N CYS A 58 -9.93 2.60 23.43
CA CYS A 58 -8.53 2.84 23.09
C CYS A 58 -7.66 2.96 24.35
N SER A 59 -6.49 2.32 24.31
CA SER A 59 -5.41 2.62 25.27
C SER A 59 -4.82 4.00 25.00
N GLU A 60 -4.22 4.62 26.02
CA GLU A 60 -3.65 5.98 25.93
C GLU A 60 -2.54 6.13 24.89
N ARG A 61 -1.86 5.03 24.52
CA ARG A 61 -0.65 5.06 23.71
C ARG A 61 -0.88 4.49 22.31
N ILE A 62 -0.76 5.35 21.30
CA ILE A 62 -0.48 4.95 19.91
C ILE A 62 0.93 4.39 19.83
N ILE A 63 1.05 3.19 19.26
CA ILE A 63 2.32 2.48 19.13
C ILE A 63 2.78 2.47 17.67
N GLY A 64 4.01 1.98 17.44
CA GLY A 64 4.42 1.55 16.12
C GLY A 64 3.92 0.14 15.88
N ALA A 65 2.76 0.01 15.25
CA ALA A 65 2.15 -1.25 14.84
C ALA A 65 2.83 -1.78 13.57
N HIS A 66 2.90 -3.11 13.44
CA HIS A 66 3.55 -3.78 12.30
C HIS A 66 2.50 -4.30 11.32
N SER A 67 2.52 -3.80 10.08
CA SER A 67 1.61 -4.33 9.05
C SER A 67 1.99 -5.75 8.60
N ILE A 68 3.27 -6.12 8.72
CA ILE A 68 3.76 -7.50 8.58
C ILE A 68 4.32 -7.97 9.92
N GLN A 69 3.80 -9.08 10.41
CA GLN A 69 4.00 -9.57 11.78
C GLN A 69 5.47 -9.68 12.18
N ASN A 70 5.90 -8.90 13.17
CA ASN A 70 7.31 -8.84 13.54
C ASN A 70 7.83 -10.13 14.18
N ASN A 71 7.05 -10.75 15.07
CA ASN A 71 7.49 -11.91 15.85
C ASN A 71 7.26 -13.25 15.13
N LYS A 72 6.42 -13.25 14.09
CA LYS A 72 6.07 -14.43 13.29
C LYS A 72 6.77 -14.37 11.92
N ILE A 73 6.39 -13.43 11.05
CA ILE A 73 6.86 -13.33 9.66
C ILE A 73 8.25 -12.68 9.57
N LEU A 74 8.43 -11.44 10.03
CA LEU A 74 9.69 -10.70 9.85
C LEU A 74 10.85 -11.40 10.54
N LYS A 75 10.63 -11.96 11.74
CA LYS A 75 11.63 -12.75 12.45
C LYS A 75 12.14 -13.92 11.59
N ARG A 76 11.26 -14.57 10.82
CA ARG A 76 11.58 -15.71 9.97
C ARG A 76 12.38 -15.31 8.73
N ILE A 77 11.98 -14.24 8.05
CA ILE A 77 12.64 -13.82 6.81
C ILE A 77 13.86 -12.92 7.04
N SER A 78 14.08 -12.43 8.28
CA SER A 78 15.23 -11.56 8.57
C SER A 78 16.55 -12.33 8.69
N THR A 79 17.64 -11.71 8.21
CA THR A 79 19.01 -12.13 8.55
C THR A 79 19.58 -11.14 9.54
N LYS A 80 20.11 -11.63 10.67
CA LYS A 80 20.64 -10.77 11.77
C LYS A 80 19.64 -9.71 12.25
N GLY A 81 18.34 -9.98 12.12
CA GLY A 81 17.26 -9.06 12.50
C GLY A 81 17.00 -7.93 11.50
N GLU A 82 17.52 -8.01 10.28
CA GLU A 82 17.33 -7.04 9.20
C GLU A 82 16.59 -7.66 8.00
N VAL A 83 15.90 -6.81 7.24
CA VAL A 83 15.23 -7.11 5.96
C VAL A 83 15.50 -5.96 4.97
N TYR A 84 15.42 -6.22 3.67
CA TYR A 84 15.33 -5.15 2.67
C TYR A 84 13.88 -4.74 2.44
N MET A 85 13.66 -3.45 2.16
CA MET A 85 12.36 -2.93 1.73
C MET A 85 12.52 -1.84 0.68
N PRO A 86 11.61 -1.71 -0.30
CA PRO A 86 11.61 -0.61 -1.25
C PRO A 86 11.02 0.66 -0.62
N CYS A 87 11.46 0.99 0.60
CA CYS A 87 10.99 2.13 1.38
C CYS A 87 12.19 2.96 1.83
N PRO A 88 12.48 4.09 1.18
CA PRO A 88 13.65 4.90 1.46
C PRO A 88 13.67 5.47 2.88
N LYS A 89 14.88 5.51 3.45
CA LYS A 89 15.11 6.13 4.75
C LYS A 89 15.16 7.64 4.64
N ASN A 90 14.86 8.31 5.75
CA ASN A 90 14.82 9.76 5.80
C ASN A 90 16.19 10.41 5.55
N ASP A 91 17.28 9.75 5.93
CA ASP A 91 18.67 10.20 5.75
C ASP A 91 19.22 9.96 4.36
N ASN A 92 18.72 8.95 3.64
CA ASN A 92 19.04 8.68 2.25
C ASN A 92 17.78 8.34 1.42
N PRO A 93 17.04 9.34 0.93
CA PRO A 93 15.81 9.12 0.18
C PRO A 93 16.03 8.55 -1.24
N PHE A 94 17.28 8.41 -1.67
CA PHE A 94 17.66 7.90 -2.99
C PHE A 94 18.00 6.41 -2.99
N GLU A 95 18.15 5.80 -1.81
CA GLU A 95 18.37 4.36 -1.70
C GLU A 95 17.04 3.64 -1.94
N PHE A 96 16.98 2.88 -3.03
CA PHE A 96 15.80 2.15 -3.46
C PHE A 96 15.41 1.06 -2.45
N MET A 97 16.34 0.16 -2.14
CA MET A 97 16.14 -0.99 -1.25
C MET A 97 17.10 -0.89 -0.05
N PRO A 98 16.86 0.00 0.94
CA PRO A 98 17.66 0.04 2.15
C PRO A 98 17.36 -1.14 3.09
N LYS A 99 18.33 -1.50 3.93
CA LYS A 99 18.12 -2.44 5.05
C LYS A 99 17.36 -1.78 6.18
N TRP A 100 16.31 -2.44 6.67
CA TRP A 100 15.54 -2.07 7.85
C TRP A 100 15.66 -3.13 8.93
N GLY A 101 15.83 -2.71 10.18
CA GLY A 101 15.69 -3.62 11.30
C GLY A 101 14.23 -4.09 11.43
N ARG A 102 13.99 -5.36 11.76
CA ARG A 102 12.63 -5.94 11.84
C ARG A 102 11.67 -5.19 12.79
N LYS A 103 12.21 -4.49 13.79
CA LYS A 103 11.42 -3.65 14.71
C LYS A 103 11.01 -2.29 14.12
N GLN A 104 11.49 -1.95 12.93
CA GLN A 104 11.25 -0.70 12.22
C GLN A 104 10.60 -0.94 10.85
N ALA A 105 10.93 -2.06 10.20
CA ALA A 105 10.28 -2.50 8.97
C ALA A 105 8.77 -2.58 9.17
N THR A 106 8.00 -2.13 8.18
CA THR A 106 6.52 -2.20 8.12
C THR A 106 5.78 -1.49 9.28
N VAL A 107 6.47 -0.62 10.01
CA VAL A 107 5.90 0.09 11.16
C VAL A 107 5.09 1.32 10.74
N PHE A 108 3.90 1.47 11.31
CA PHE A 108 3.05 2.65 11.21
C PHE A 108 2.30 2.96 12.51
N THR A 109 1.76 4.16 12.63
CA THR A 109 1.12 4.67 13.86
C THR A 109 -0.39 4.68 13.74
N GLY A 110 -0.94 3.57 13.24
CA GLY A 110 -2.38 3.39 12.99
C GLY A 110 -3.15 2.64 14.08
N PHE A 111 -2.50 2.17 15.15
CA PHE A 111 -3.18 1.48 16.25
C PHE A 111 -2.64 1.87 17.63
N CYS A 112 -3.54 1.84 18.62
CA CYS A 112 -3.15 1.86 20.02
C CYS A 112 -2.65 0.47 20.46
N GLY A 113 -1.89 0.41 21.56
CA GLY A 113 -1.31 -0.85 22.03
C GLY A 113 -2.35 -1.92 22.40
N TYR A 114 -3.55 -1.53 22.84
CA TYR A 114 -4.63 -2.48 23.12
C TYR A 114 -5.19 -3.10 21.83
N HIS A 115 -5.65 -2.28 20.88
CA HIS A 115 -6.28 -2.80 19.66
C HIS A 115 -5.32 -3.51 18.72
N ASP A 116 -4.04 -3.11 18.64
CA ASP A 116 -3.03 -3.86 17.89
C ASP A 116 -2.89 -5.30 18.42
N ASN A 117 -2.90 -5.47 19.75
CA ASN A 117 -2.78 -6.79 20.37
C ASN A 117 -4.08 -7.60 20.26
N GLU A 118 -5.23 -7.03 20.61
CA GLU A 118 -6.48 -7.80 20.71
C GLU A 118 -7.08 -8.11 19.34
N VAL A 119 -7.14 -7.14 18.42
CA VAL A 119 -7.78 -7.34 17.10
C VAL A 119 -7.06 -8.42 16.31
N PHE A 120 -5.73 -8.40 16.33
CA PHE A 120 -4.94 -9.30 15.51
C PHE A 120 -4.40 -10.52 16.25
N LYS A 121 -4.80 -10.70 17.51
CA LYS A 121 -4.41 -11.85 18.32
C LYS A 121 -4.54 -13.20 17.60
N PRO A 122 -5.62 -13.47 16.83
CA PRO A 122 -5.77 -14.76 16.13
C PRO A 122 -4.63 -15.00 15.14
N ILE A 123 -4.34 -14.04 14.26
CA ILE A 123 -3.30 -14.21 13.24
C ILE A 123 -1.87 -14.15 13.81
N GLU A 124 -1.67 -13.53 14.98
CA GLU A 124 -0.38 -13.46 15.68
C GLU A 124 0.00 -14.73 16.43
N ASN A 125 -0.97 -15.42 17.04
CA ASN A 125 -0.71 -16.53 17.95
C ASN A 125 -1.11 -17.91 17.41
N GLU A 126 -1.89 -17.96 16.33
CA GLU A 126 -2.41 -19.20 15.76
C GLU A 126 -1.86 -19.43 14.35
N GLU A 127 -1.95 -20.67 13.86
CA GLU A 127 -1.58 -20.98 12.48
C GLU A 127 -2.67 -20.49 11.51
N PHE A 128 -2.28 -20.03 10.32
CA PHE A 128 -3.24 -19.64 9.29
C PHE A 128 -4.09 -20.82 8.82
N ASP A 129 -5.38 -20.76 9.12
CA ASP A 129 -6.36 -21.80 8.87
C ASP A 129 -7.29 -21.53 7.68
N LYS A 130 -7.09 -20.38 6.98
CA LYS A 130 -7.92 -19.91 5.86
C LYS A 130 -9.38 -19.61 6.24
N SER A 131 -9.69 -19.50 7.53
CA SER A 131 -11.00 -19.06 7.99
C SER A 131 -11.32 -17.63 7.51
N GLU A 132 -12.61 -17.30 7.44
CA GLU A 132 -13.06 -15.94 7.13
C GLU A 132 -12.45 -14.92 8.09
N LEU A 133 -12.34 -15.26 9.38
CA LEU A 133 -11.69 -14.41 10.38
C LEU A 133 -10.21 -14.16 10.04
N HIS A 134 -9.44 -15.21 9.76
CA HIS A 134 -8.02 -15.04 9.45
C HIS A 134 -7.79 -14.26 8.16
N ILE A 135 -8.54 -14.58 7.10
CA ILE A 135 -8.50 -13.83 5.84
C ILE A 135 -8.85 -12.37 6.10
N PHE A 136 -9.94 -12.10 6.82
CA PHE A 136 -10.35 -10.75 7.18
C PHE A 136 -9.27 -9.99 7.93
N LEU A 137 -8.64 -10.57 8.95
CA LEU A 137 -7.65 -9.87 9.77
C LEU A 137 -6.37 -9.55 8.99
N TYR A 138 -5.90 -10.47 8.14
CA TYR A 138 -4.77 -10.21 7.25
C TYR A 138 -5.07 -9.07 6.27
N ILE A 139 -6.26 -9.07 5.67
CA ILE A 139 -6.68 -8.04 4.70
C ILE A 139 -6.99 -6.71 5.39
N TYR A 140 -7.61 -6.71 6.57
CA TYR A 140 -7.84 -5.51 7.36
C TYR A 140 -6.51 -4.85 7.77
N ARG A 141 -5.51 -5.66 8.15
CA ARG A 141 -4.18 -5.13 8.45
C ARG A 141 -3.52 -4.51 7.21
N CYS A 142 -3.65 -5.15 6.06
CA CYS A 142 -3.22 -4.61 4.76
C CYS A 142 -3.92 -3.28 4.46
N PHE A 143 -5.25 -3.23 4.55
CA PHE A 143 -6.03 -2.02 4.36
C PHE A 143 -5.61 -0.90 5.32
N ALA A 144 -5.39 -1.22 6.60
CA ALA A 144 -5.09 -0.23 7.63
C ALA A 144 -3.76 0.52 7.36
N ILE A 145 -2.69 -0.18 6.96
CA ILE A 145 -1.43 0.48 6.60
C ILE A 145 -1.59 1.35 5.35
N GLU A 146 -2.29 0.85 4.33
CA GLU A 146 -2.45 1.53 3.06
C GLU A 146 -3.32 2.79 3.20
N TYR A 147 -4.45 2.68 3.91
CA TYR A 147 -5.29 3.81 4.28
C TYR A 147 -4.49 4.85 5.08
N HIS A 148 -3.75 4.41 6.09
CA HIS A 148 -2.93 5.29 6.92
C HIS A 148 -1.89 6.05 6.09
N LYS A 149 -1.15 5.34 5.24
CA LYS A 149 -0.12 5.91 4.37
C LYS A 149 -0.71 6.86 3.33
N LYS A 150 -1.85 6.52 2.75
CA LYS A 150 -2.57 7.42 1.84
C LYS A 150 -2.93 8.73 2.54
N MET A 151 -3.44 8.68 3.77
CA MET A 151 -3.76 9.88 4.54
C MET A 151 -2.51 10.71 4.89
N GLU A 152 -1.37 10.07 5.19
CA GLU A 152 -0.09 10.78 5.37
C GLU A 152 0.38 11.45 4.08
N VAL A 153 0.20 10.82 2.91
CA VAL A 153 0.52 11.42 1.60
C VAL A 153 -0.37 12.62 1.31
N ILE A 154 -1.66 12.54 1.62
CA ILE A 154 -2.58 13.68 1.47
C ILE A 154 -2.12 14.84 2.36
N ASN A 155 -1.77 14.59 3.63
CA ASN A 155 -1.23 15.63 4.52
C ASN A 155 0.06 16.26 3.97
N MET A 156 0.95 15.42 3.41
CA MET A 156 2.18 15.88 2.76
C MET A 156 1.88 16.81 1.58
N GLU A 157 0.91 16.48 0.74
CA GLU A 157 0.50 17.32 -0.39
C GLU A 157 -0.14 18.64 0.07
N LEU A 158 -0.93 18.64 1.15
CA LEU A 158 -1.45 19.88 1.74
C LEU A 158 -0.33 20.82 2.19
N ILE A 159 0.71 20.28 2.84
CA ILE A 159 1.90 21.04 3.27
C ILE A 159 2.66 21.59 2.05
N LEU A 160 2.93 20.73 1.06
CA LEU A 160 3.61 21.13 -0.19
C LEU A 160 2.84 22.24 -0.92
N THR A 161 1.52 22.17 -0.91
CA THR A 161 0.63 23.15 -1.54
C THR A 161 0.63 24.51 -0.83
N ASP A 162 0.79 24.52 0.50
CA ASP A 162 0.96 25.77 1.24
C ASP A 162 2.33 26.41 0.97
N LYS A 163 3.37 25.58 0.84
CA LYS A 163 4.76 26.00 0.55
C LYS A 163 4.98 26.41 -0.91
N LEU A 164 4.32 25.73 -1.84
CA LEU A 164 4.43 25.94 -3.28
C LEU A 164 3.05 26.20 -3.93
N PRO A 165 2.39 27.33 -3.62
CA PRO A 165 1.08 27.70 -4.18
C PRO A 165 1.01 27.69 -5.71
N SER A 166 2.14 27.89 -6.40
CA SER A 166 2.20 27.85 -7.87
C SER A 166 1.75 26.50 -8.45
N ARG A 167 1.95 25.39 -7.71
CA ARG A 167 1.52 24.03 -8.11
C ARG A 167 0.00 23.94 -8.33
N ILE A 168 -0.79 24.74 -7.61
CA ILE A 168 -2.26 24.78 -7.75
C ILE A 168 -2.68 25.37 -9.11
N LYS A 169 -1.91 26.34 -9.63
CA LYS A 169 -2.27 27.07 -10.85
C LYS A 169 -1.96 26.28 -12.13
N GLY A 170 -1.02 25.34 -12.07
CA GLY A 170 -0.65 24.47 -13.19
C GLY A 170 -1.35 23.10 -13.17
N ILE A 171 -1.94 22.69 -12.04
CA ILE A 171 -2.41 21.32 -11.82
C ILE A 171 -3.72 21.33 -11.01
N GLN A 172 -4.85 21.60 -11.66
CA GLN A 172 -6.16 21.48 -11.00
C GLN A 172 -6.58 20.01 -10.79
N GLU A 173 -6.04 19.09 -11.59
CA GLU A 173 -6.44 17.67 -11.65
C GLU A 173 -5.87 16.82 -10.50
N ASN A 174 -4.67 17.13 -9.98
CA ASN A 174 -4.06 16.30 -8.93
C ASN A 174 -4.77 16.41 -7.57
N PHE A 175 -5.37 17.57 -7.24
CA PHE A 175 -6.08 17.72 -5.97
C PHE A 175 -7.38 16.92 -5.94
N SER A 176 -8.10 16.86 -7.07
CA SER A 176 -9.26 15.97 -7.20
C SER A 176 -8.86 14.51 -7.05
N GLY A 177 -7.73 14.07 -7.61
CA GLY A 177 -7.28 12.68 -7.50
C GLY A 177 -7.09 12.20 -6.05
N PHE A 178 -6.53 13.05 -5.17
CA PHE A 178 -6.36 12.71 -3.75
C PHE A 178 -7.67 12.66 -2.96
N GLU A 179 -8.61 13.57 -3.25
CA GLU A 179 -9.94 13.55 -2.63
C GLU A 179 -10.74 12.34 -3.09
N LEU A 180 -10.70 12.00 -4.38
CA LEU A 180 -11.32 10.80 -4.94
C LEU A 180 -10.76 9.52 -4.31
N ALA A 181 -9.43 9.38 -4.26
CA ALA A 181 -8.78 8.23 -3.64
C ALA A 181 -9.13 8.08 -2.16
N LYS A 182 -9.33 9.19 -1.43
CA LYS A 182 -9.80 9.16 -0.06
C LYS A 182 -11.24 8.65 0.01
N ASP A 183 -12.13 9.19 -0.81
CA ASP A 183 -13.55 8.82 -0.81
C ASP A 183 -13.77 7.35 -1.18
N ASP A 184 -12.96 6.81 -2.09
CA ASP A 184 -12.97 5.39 -2.43
C ASP A 184 -12.58 4.50 -1.24
N LEU A 185 -11.53 4.89 -0.53
CA LEU A 185 -11.04 4.16 0.63
C LEU A 185 -11.95 4.30 1.87
N GLU A 186 -12.70 5.40 1.99
CA GLU A 186 -13.70 5.56 3.06
C GLU A 186 -14.81 4.51 2.97
N VAL A 187 -15.20 4.08 1.77
CA VAL A 187 -16.15 2.98 1.59
C VAL A 187 -15.60 1.70 2.22
N CYS A 188 -14.34 1.38 1.92
CA CYS A 188 -13.67 0.21 2.50
C CYS A 188 -13.59 0.34 4.02
N ARG A 189 -13.21 1.51 4.53
CA ARG A 189 -13.13 1.77 5.98
C ARG A 189 -14.45 1.46 6.67
N ILE A 190 -15.56 1.97 6.13
CA ILE A 190 -16.90 1.77 6.71
C ILE A 190 -17.26 0.28 6.76
N GLU A 191 -17.01 -0.48 5.70
CA GLU A 191 -17.29 -1.92 5.66
C GLU A 191 -16.42 -2.70 6.67
N PHE A 192 -15.11 -2.42 6.73
CA PHE A 192 -14.21 -3.04 7.70
C PHE A 192 -14.56 -2.68 9.15
N ASP A 193 -14.88 -1.41 9.41
CA ASP A 193 -15.30 -0.93 10.73
C ASP A 193 -16.58 -1.63 11.19
N ASN A 194 -17.57 -1.75 10.32
CA ASN A 194 -18.81 -2.47 10.61
C ASN A 194 -18.55 -3.96 10.88
N ALA A 195 -17.68 -4.60 10.11
CA ALA A 195 -17.31 -6.00 10.32
C ALA A 195 -16.64 -6.22 11.68
N LEU A 196 -15.74 -5.32 12.10
CA LEU A 196 -15.09 -5.37 13.41
C LEU A 196 -16.06 -5.17 14.57
N LEU A 197 -16.94 -4.17 14.48
CA LEU A 197 -17.89 -3.84 15.55
C LEU A 197 -18.94 -4.93 15.77
N ASN A 198 -19.32 -5.65 14.71
CA ASN A 198 -20.37 -6.65 14.74
C ASN A 198 -19.84 -8.10 14.73
N GLU A 199 -18.52 -8.29 14.72
CA GLU A 199 -17.85 -9.59 14.60
C GLU A 199 -18.35 -10.40 13.38
N LYS A 200 -18.53 -9.72 12.23
CA LYS A 200 -19.02 -10.31 10.97
C LYS A 200 -17.95 -10.20 9.89
N TYR A 201 -17.17 -11.26 9.74
CA TYR A 201 -15.98 -11.26 8.88
C TYR A 201 -16.23 -11.71 7.42
N ASP A 202 -17.44 -12.20 7.12
CA ASP A 202 -17.86 -12.67 5.79
C ASP A 202 -18.18 -11.53 4.79
N ILE A 203 -17.37 -10.47 4.80
CA ILE A 203 -17.51 -9.31 3.91
C ILE A 203 -16.58 -9.36 2.69
N LEU A 204 -15.68 -10.35 2.62
CA LEU A 204 -14.66 -10.48 1.59
C LEU A 204 -14.93 -11.67 0.68
N SER A 205 -14.67 -11.49 -0.61
CA SER A 205 -14.43 -12.58 -1.55
C SER A 205 -12.93 -12.70 -1.77
N SER A 206 -12.41 -13.93 -1.76
CA SER A 206 -10.97 -14.17 -1.76
C SER A 206 -10.56 -15.34 -2.64
N VAL A 207 -9.36 -15.24 -3.20
CA VAL A 207 -8.58 -16.35 -3.76
C VAL A 207 -7.38 -16.56 -2.83
N VAL A 208 -7.21 -17.78 -2.34
CA VAL A 208 -6.07 -18.14 -1.47
C VAL A 208 -5.21 -19.16 -2.20
N TRP A 209 -4.00 -18.76 -2.55
CA TRP A 209 -3.00 -19.67 -3.11
C TRP A 209 -2.07 -20.17 -2.02
N GLU A 210 -1.74 -21.46 -2.10
CA GLU A 210 -0.79 -22.14 -1.24
C GLU A 210 0.43 -22.56 -2.07
N PHE A 211 1.62 -22.37 -1.50
CA PHE A 211 2.88 -22.79 -2.07
C PHE A 211 3.58 -23.75 -1.10
N ASP A 212 4.01 -24.91 -1.58
CA ASP A 212 4.61 -25.99 -0.77
C ASP A 212 6.05 -25.71 -0.29
N LYS A 213 6.46 -24.44 -0.27
CA LYS A 213 7.77 -24.00 0.24
C LYS A 213 7.62 -22.67 0.98
N PRO A 214 8.40 -22.45 2.04
CA PRO A 214 8.47 -21.15 2.69
C PRO A 214 9.25 -20.17 1.82
N ILE A 215 8.64 -19.04 1.47
CA ILE A 215 9.30 -17.94 0.77
C ILE A 215 10.20 -17.12 1.71
N LYS A 216 11.15 -16.38 1.12
CA LYS A 216 12.06 -15.48 1.85
C LYS A 216 11.68 -14.01 1.75
N PHE A 217 10.41 -13.74 1.46
CA PHE A 217 9.85 -12.41 1.40
C PHE A 217 8.44 -12.39 1.99
N ALA A 218 7.93 -11.21 2.28
CA ALA A 218 6.52 -11.01 2.60
C ALA A 218 6.11 -9.62 2.13
N ALA A 219 4.86 -9.47 1.71
CA ALA A 219 4.35 -8.20 1.23
C ALA A 219 2.85 -8.05 1.53
N SER A 220 2.39 -6.81 1.59
CA SER A 220 0.96 -6.49 1.58
C SER A 220 0.72 -5.22 0.76
N GLY A 221 -0.31 -5.19 -0.08
CA GLY A 221 -0.61 -4.04 -0.91
C GLY A 221 -2.07 -4.00 -1.34
N PHE A 222 -2.46 -2.90 -1.98
CA PHE A 222 -3.78 -2.75 -2.56
C PHE A 222 -3.67 -2.01 -3.89
N THR A 223 -4.63 -2.24 -4.78
CA THR A 223 -4.71 -1.49 -6.04
C THR A 223 -6.12 -1.48 -6.59
N ALA A 224 -6.43 -0.46 -7.39
CA ALA A 224 -7.59 -0.46 -8.28
C ALA A 224 -7.13 -0.98 -9.64
N LEU A 225 -7.64 -2.15 -10.06
CA LEU A 225 -7.27 -2.74 -11.35
C LEU A 225 -7.98 -2.01 -12.50
N ALA A 226 -7.26 -1.54 -13.52
CA ALA A 226 -7.86 -1.02 -14.75
C ALA A 226 -8.30 -2.17 -15.67
N GLU A 227 -7.43 -3.14 -15.89
CA GLU A 227 -7.66 -4.36 -16.68
C GLU A 227 -7.52 -5.66 -15.87
N ASP A 228 -8.05 -6.76 -16.40
CA ASP A 228 -7.84 -8.12 -15.92
C ASP A 228 -6.57 -8.77 -16.50
N LEU A 229 -6.35 -10.07 -16.27
CA LEU A 229 -5.13 -10.76 -16.73
C LEU A 229 -5.06 -10.97 -18.24
N GLU A 230 -6.16 -10.78 -18.96
CA GLU A 230 -6.27 -10.91 -20.41
C GLU A 230 -6.32 -9.54 -21.11
N GLY A 231 -6.25 -8.44 -20.34
CA GLY A 231 -6.34 -7.08 -20.85
C GLY A 231 -7.76 -6.56 -21.03
N ASN A 232 -8.79 -7.28 -20.54
CA ASN A 232 -10.15 -6.77 -20.58
C ASN A 232 -10.32 -5.68 -19.52
N LYS A 233 -10.94 -4.55 -19.89
CA LYS A 233 -11.20 -3.44 -18.97
C LYS A 233 -12.15 -3.88 -17.85
N ILE A 234 -11.71 -3.72 -16.61
CA ILE A 234 -12.51 -3.91 -15.39
C ILE A 234 -13.19 -2.58 -15.02
N GLN A 235 -12.43 -1.50 -14.94
CA GLN A 235 -12.93 -0.16 -14.56
C GLN A 235 -12.10 0.93 -15.24
N ASP A 236 -12.68 2.12 -15.37
CA ASP A 236 -11.99 3.28 -15.93
C ASP A 236 -11.38 4.13 -14.81
N LEU A 237 -10.06 4.04 -14.61
CA LEU A 237 -9.38 4.81 -13.58
C LEU A 237 -9.33 6.32 -13.87
N THR A 238 -9.75 6.75 -15.06
CA THR A 238 -9.84 8.17 -15.44
C THR A 238 -11.22 8.76 -15.18
N ASP A 239 -12.22 7.93 -14.86
CA ASP A 239 -13.56 8.38 -14.53
C ASP A 239 -13.64 8.93 -13.11
N ILE A 240 -13.65 10.26 -13.01
CA ILE A 240 -13.70 11.01 -11.74
C ILE A 240 -15.08 10.97 -11.06
N ASP A 241 -16.13 10.53 -11.75
CA ASP A 241 -17.49 10.47 -11.22
C ASP A 241 -17.82 9.07 -10.64
N THR A 242 -16.97 8.08 -10.90
CA THR A 242 -17.12 6.71 -10.41
C THR A 242 -16.14 6.43 -9.28
N ARG A 243 -16.61 5.70 -8.26
CA ARG A 243 -15.75 5.24 -7.17
C ARG A 243 -14.96 4.00 -7.58
N MET A 244 -13.65 4.02 -7.37
CA MET A 244 -12.78 2.90 -7.72
C MET A 244 -12.93 1.75 -6.74
N LYS A 245 -12.96 0.53 -7.28
CA LYS A 245 -13.03 -0.71 -6.50
C LYS A 245 -11.65 -1.33 -6.43
N HIS A 246 -11.32 -1.81 -5.24
CA HIS A 246 -9.95 -2.20 -4.90
C HIS A 246 -9.86 -3.70 -4.65
N ILE A 247 -8.71 -4.25 -5.00
CA ILE A 247 -8.23 -5.54 -4.50
C ILE A 247 -7.16 -5.32 -3.44
N PHE A 248 -7.04 -6.27 -2.53
CA PHE A 248 -6.04 -6.32 -1.47
C PHE A 248 -5.25 -7.61 -1.62
N VAL A 249 -3.93 -7.51 -1.44
CA VAL A 249 -3.02 -8.64 -1.61
C VAL A 249 -2.14 -8.73 -0.39
N THR A 250 -2.01 -9.93 0.18
CA THR A 250 -0.98 -10.23 1.18
C THR A 250 -0.31 -11.56 0.85
N ILE A 251 0.99 -11.63 1.07
CA ILE A 251 1.77 -12.84 0.85
C ILE A 251 2.80 -13.01 1.96
N PHE A 252 2.86 -14.21 2.52
CA PHE A 252 3.68 -14.49 3.68
C PHE A 252 4.05 -15.98 3.80
N PRO A 253 5.21 -16.30 4.40
CA PRO A 253 5.57 -17.66 4.77
C PRO A 253 4.96 -18.06 6.13
N GLU A 254 4.51 -19.31 6.23
CA GLU A 254 3.97 -19.89 7.46
C GLU A 254 4.21 -21.40 7.53
N GLY A 255 4.76 -21.88 8.64
CA GLY A 255 5.18 -23.29 8.75
C GLY A 255 6.16 -23.66 7.62
N GLU A 256 5.93 -24.76 6.92
CA GLU A 256 6.74 -25.17 5.75
C GLU A 256 6.15 -24.70 4.41
N LYS A 257 5.18 -23.79 4.46
CA LYS A 257 4.40 -23.33 3.31
C LYS A 257 4.45 -21.80 3.19
N SER A 258 3.86 -21.30 2.13
CA SER A 258 3.54 -19.89 1.97
C SER A 258 2.14 -19.71 1.42
N TYR A 259 1.56 -18.56 1.74
CA TYR A 259 0.19 -18.23 1.34
C TYR A 259 0.18 -16.87 0.65
N CYS A 260 -0.60 -16.77 -0.43
CA CYS A 260 -0.98 -15.50 -1.03
C CYS A 260 -2.50 -15.39 -0.96
N ILE A 261 -2.99 -14.29 -0.39
CA ILE A 261 -4.41 -13.97 -0.29
C ILE A 261 -4.66 -12.76 -1.21
N ILE A 262 -5.55 -12.92 -2.18
CA ILE A 262 -6.05 -11.84 -3.03
C ILE A 262 -7.54 -11.69 -2.72
N SER A 263 -7.95 -10.53 -2.24
CA SER A 263 -9.31 -10.30 -1.73
C SER A 263 -9.90 -8.98 -2.19
N TRP A 264 -11.22 -8.90 -2.22
CA TRP A 264 -11.99 -7.67 -2.41
C TRP A 264 -13.27 -7.73 -1.57
N LEU A 265 -13.91 -6.57 -1.37
CA LEU A 265 -15.23 -6.51 -0.73
C LEU A 265 -16.24 -7.29 -1.57
N LYS A 266 -17.03 -8.18 -0.94
CA LYS A 266 -18.02 -9.04 -1.60
C LYS A 266 -19.08 -8.25 -2.38
N SER A 267 -19.34 -6.99 -1.99
CA SER A 267 -20.17 -6.05 -2.76
C SER A 267 -19.67 -5.81 -4.20
N ASN A 268 -18.42 -6.17 -4.48
CA ASN A 268 -17.74 -5.97 -5.75
C ASN A 268 -17.61 -7.27 -6.56
N ASP A 269 -18.23 -8.37 -6.13
CA ASP A 269 -18.12 -9.69 -6.79
C ASP A 269 -18.46 -9.65 -8.27
N THR A 270 -19.55 -8.98 -8.65
CA THR A 270 -19.93 -8.85 -10.06
C THR A 270 -18.86 -8.18 -10.90
N LEU A 271 -18.08 -7.25 -10.33
CA LEU A 271 -16.99 -6.59 -11.05
C LEU A 271 -15.78 -7.53 -11.23
N PHE A 272 -15.45 -8.29 -10.19
CA PHE A 272 -14.23 -9.11 -10.15
C PHE A 272 -14.46 -10.59 -10.50
N GLU A 273 -15.65 -10.99 -10.96
CA GLU A 273 -15.98 -12.38 -11.27
C GLU A 273 -15.07 -12.97 -12.36
N GLY A 274 -14.86 -12.24 -13.46
CA GLY A 274 -13.97 -12.65 -14.55
C GLY A 274 -12.52 -12.80 -14.09
N TYR A 275 -12.02 -11.80 -13.37
CA TYR A 275 -10.69 -11.82 -12.77
C TYR A 275 -10.50 -12.97 -11.77
N LYS A 276 -11.50 -13.25 -10.92
CA LYS A 276 -11.49 -14.40 -10.00
C LYS A 276 -11.36 -15.72 -10.75
N LYS A 277 -12.07 -15.88 -11.87
CA LYS A 277 -12.00 -17.09 -12.69
C LYS A 277 -10.58 -17.26 -13.24
N GLN A 278 -10.01 -16.22 -13.83
CA GLN A 278 -8.64 -16.24 -14.37
C GLN A 278 -7.61 -16.59 -13.29
N LEU A 279 -7.69 -15.99 -12.09
CA LEU A 279 -6.81 -16.32 -10.96
C LEU A 279 -6.88 -17.80 -10.54
N ASN A 280 -8.05 -18.42 -10.60
CA ASN A 280 -8.22 -19.83 -10.24
C ASN A 280 -7.67 -20.78 -11.31
N GLU A 281 -7.68 -20.36 -12.58
CA GLU A 281 -7.18 -21.13 -13.72
C GLU A 281 -5.65 -21.12 -13.82
N LEU A 282 -4.97 -20.15 -13.19
CA LEU A 282 -3.50 -20.12 -13.14
C LEU A 282 -2.94 -21.35 -12.43
N ASP A 283 -1.97 -21.99 -13.11
CA ASP A 283 -1.11 -23.00 -12.50
C ASP A 283 -0.07 -22.37 -11.57
N ILE A 284 0.74 -23.21 -10.91
CA ILE A 284 1.75 -22.73 -9.96
C ILE A 284 2.79 -21.80 -10.59
N HIS A 285 3.10 -21.99 -11.87
CA HIS A 285 4.08 -21.17 -12.58
C HIS A 285 3.51 -19.78 -12.89
N GLY A 286 2.29 -19.74 -13.44
CA GLY A 286 1.56 -18.50 -13.71
C GLY A 286 1.31 -17.68 -12.44
N ARG A 287 0.98 -18.32 -11.31
CA ARG A 287 0.84 -17.63 -10.01
C ARG A 287 2.12 -16.94 -9.55
N LYS A 288 3.27 -17.60 -9.72
CA LYS A 288 4.57 -17.00 -9.36
C LYS A 288 4.89 -15.79 -10.25
N ILE A 289 4.70 -15.93 -11.57
CA ILE A 289 4.92 -14.82 -12.52
C ILE A 289 4.01 -13.64 -12.15
N TYR A 290 2.73 -13.91 -11.94
CA TYR A 290 1.75 -12.90 -11.54
C TYR A 290 2.19 -12.14 -10.29
N ILE A 291 2.63 -12.84 -9.24
CA ILE A 291 3.08 -12.22 -8.00
C ILE A 291 4.39 -11.45 -8.19
N ASN A 292 5.33 -11.96 -8.99
CA ASN A 292 6.59 -11.27 -9.28
C ASN A 292 6.35 -9.93 -9.99
N ASN A 293 5.34 -9.82 -10.84
CA ASN A 293 4.93 -8.57 -11.49
C ASN A 293 4.09 -7.68 -10.57
N LEU A 294 3.05 -8.25 -9.94
CA LEU A 294 2.04 -7.51 -9.20
C LEU A 294 2.64 -6.76 -8.01
N LEU A 295 3.42 -7.43 -7.16
CA LEU A 295 3.89 -6.85 -5.90
C LEU A 295 4.66 -5.54 -6.10
N PRO A 296 5.69 -5.47 -6.96
CA PRO A 296 6.40 -4.23 -7.17
C PRO A 296 5.57 -3.16 -7.87
N VAL A 297 4.51 -3.51 -8.58
CA VAL A 297 3.59 -2.51 -9.16
C VAL A 297 2.69 -1.88 -8.08
N ILE A 298 2.23 -2.66 -7.09
CA ILE A 298 1.16 -2.21 -6.20
C ILE A 298 1.61 -1.71 -4.83
N THR A 299 2.84 -2.01 -4.38
CA THR A 299 3.23 -1.67 -3.00
C THR A 299 4.72 -1.51 -2.76
N GLU A 300 5.07 -0.58 -1.87
CA GLU A 300 6.39 -0.46 -1.26
C GLU A 300 6.54 -1.32 0.00
N ASN A 301 5.46 -1.91 0.50
CA ASN A 301 5.44 -2.67 1.74
C ASN A 301 5.86 -4.13 1.51
N ILE A 302 7.02 -4.29 0.87
CA ILE A 302 7.65 -5.56 0.54
C ILE A 302 8.86 -5.72 1.44
N THR A 303 9.00 -6.87 2.07
CA THR A 303 10.15 -7.23 2.90
C THR A 303 10.85 -8.44 2.32
N VAL A 304 12.16 -8.35 2.13
CA VAL A 304 12.95 -9.42 1.51
C VAL A 304 14.14 -9.80 2.40
N ASN A 305 14.44 -11.10 2.49
CA ASN A 305 15.60 -11.59 3.22
C ASN A 305 16.92 -10.97 2.67
N PRO A 306 17.81 -10.45 3.54
CA PRO A 306 19.04 -9.82 3.10
C PRO A 306 20.01 -10.72 2.33
N GLU A 307 20.23 -11.95 2.79
CA GLU A 307 21.19 -12.87 2.12
C GLU A 307 20.68 -13.31 0.75
N ALA A 308 19.37 -13.51 0.62
CA ALA A 308 18.75 -13.85 -0.64
C ALA A 308 18.80 -12.68 -1.64
N TRP A 309 18.41 -11.48 -1.19
CA TRP A 309 18.48 -10.28 -2.01
C TRP A 309 19.92 -9.99 -2.45
N ASP A 310 20.89 -10.08 -1.54
CA ASP A 310 22.29 -9.76 -1.84
C ASP A 310 22.86 -10.68 -2.94
N LYS A 311 22.38 -11.94 -3.06
CA LYS A 311 22.79 -12.89 -4.10
C LYS A 311 22.20 -12.62 -5.48
N LEU A 312 21.12 -11.85 -5.59
CA LEU A 312 20.55 -11.51 -6.90
C LEU A 312 21.56 -10.71 -7.72
N GLU A 313 21.63 -11.04 -9.01
CA GLU A 313 22.40 -10.28 -9.99
C GLU A 313 21.87 -8.85 -10.08
N LYS A 314 22.77 -7.91 -10.36
CA LYS A 314 22.46 -6.48 -10.34
C LYS A 314 21.28 -6.13 -11.27
N TYR A 315 21.25 -6.66 -12.48
CA TYR A 315 20.21 -6.35 -13.46
C TYR A 315 18.81 -6.83 -13.02
N LYS A 316 18.73 -7.93 -12.26
CA LYS A 316 17.48 -8.44 -11.66
C LYS A 316 16.93 -7.49 -10.61
N LYS A 317 17.80 -6.90 -9.80
CA LYS A 317 17.44 -5.87 -8.82
C LYS A 317 16.98 -4.58 -9.51
N GLU A 318 17.62 -4.23 -10.63
CA GLU A 318 17.27 -3.05 -11.43
C GLU A 318 15.90 -3.21 -12.09
N GLU A 319 15.59 -4.36 -12.69
CA GLU A 319 14.27 -4.65 -13.25
C GLU A 319 13.17 -4.64 -12.18
N PHE A 320 13.40 -5.26 -11.02
CA PHE A 320 12.46 -5.16 -9.88
C PHE A 320 12.23 -3.69 -9.48
N GLY A 321 13.29 -2.88 -9.46
CA GLY A 321 13.19 -1.45 -9.16
C GLY A 321 12.46 -0.64 -10.23
N MET A 322 12.62 -1.00 -11.50
CA MET A 322 11.86 -0.37 -12.59
C MET A 322 10.36 -0.49 -12.39
N LEU A 323 9.87 -1.67 -11.96
CA LEU A 323 8.45 -1.85 -11.68
C LEU A 323 7.97 -1.03 -10.48
N ILE A 324 8.74 -0.97 -9.38
CA ILE A 324 8.42 -0.08 -8.25
C ILE A 324 8.36 1.40 -8.68
N TYR A 325 9.19 1.82 -9.62
CA TYR A 325 9.17 3.19 -10.13
C TYR A 325 8.09 3.47 -11.17
N GLY A 326 7.11 2.56 -11.32
CA GLY A 326 5.93 2.78 -12.18
C GLY A 326 6.20 2.55 -13.67
N MET A 327 7.21 1.75 -14.02
CA MET A 327 7.47 1.44 -15.44
C MET A 327 6.32 0.68 -16.10
N ALA A 328 5.51 -0.07 -15.35
CA ALA A 328 4.30 -0.71 -15.88
C ALA A 328 3.27 0.32 -16.35
N ASP A 329 2.96 1.32 -15.51
CA ASP A 329 2.03 2.41 -15.87
C ASP A 329 2.57 3.26 -17.02
N LEU A 330 3.89 3.50 -17.01
CA LEU A 330 4.56 4.25 -18.06
C LEU A 330 4.53 3.51 -19.41
N TYR A 331 4.71 2.19 -19.39
CA TYR A 331 4.56 1.34 -20.58
C TYR A 331 3.17 1.53 -21.16
N SER A 332 2.13 1.30 -20.36
CA SER A 332 0.75 1.39 -20.82
C SER A 332 0.39 2.76 -21.37
N SER A 333 0.96 3.82 -20.79
CA SER A 333 0.76 5.19 -21.25
C SER A 333 1.44 5.51 -22.60
N PHE A 334 2.50 4.79 -22.98
CA PHE A 334 3.24 5.03 -24.22
C PHE A 334 2.89 4.08 -25.36
N SER A 335 2.48 2.85 -25.04
CA SER A 335 2.17 1.82 -26.03
C SER A 335 0.69 1.77 -26.42
N ASP A 336 -0.20 2.41 -25.64
CA ASP A 336 -1.65 2.13 -25.64
C ASP A 336 -1.96 0.63 -25.44
N GLU A 337 -1.01 -0.15 -24.91
CA GLU A 337 -1.14 -1.58 -24.59
C GLU A 337 -1.08 -1.79 -23.08
N TYR A 338 -1.91 -2.66 -22.52
CA TYR A 338 -1.83 -2.98 -21.10
C TYR A 338 -0.54 -3.73 -20.76
N TYR A 339 -0.03 -3.52 -19.54
CA TYR A 339 1.11 -4.28 -19.03
C TYR A 339 0.70 -5.71 -18.65
N ASN A 340 1.24 -6.70 -19.36
CA ASN A 340 0.90 -8.11 -19.16
C ASN A 340 1.52 -8.69 -17.89
N MET A 341 0.71 -8.84 -16.83
CA MET A 341 1.14 -9.37 -15.54
C MET A 341 1.56 -10.86 -15.57
N LEU A 342 1.29 -11.58 -16.66
CA LEU A 342 1.67 -12.98 -16.88
C LEU A 342 2.91 -13.13 -17.78
N GLU A 343 3.55 -12.04 -18.19
CA GLU A 343 4.83 -12.08 -18.87
C GLU A 343 5.98 -12.31 -17.87
N PRO A 344 6.89 -13.27 -18.10
CA PRO A 344 8.01 -13.51 -17.19
C PRO A 344 8.97 -12.33 -17.08
N VAL A 345 9.31 -11.95 -15.85
CA VAL A 345 10.43 -11.06 -15.52
C VAL A 345 11.71 -11.84 -15.28
N SER A 346 12.85 -11.17 -15.28
CA SER A 346 14.16 -11.82 -15.13
C SER A 346 14.50 -12.26 -13.70
N TYR A 347 13.76 -11.77 -12.69
CA TYR A 347 13.87 -12.19 -11.29
C TYR A 347 12.74 -13.13 -10.87
N ASP A 348 12.98 -13.96 -9.85
CA ASP A 348 11.93 -14.75 -9.22
C ASP A 348 12.07 -14.67 -7.69
N LEU A 349 11.11 -14.00 -7.03
CA LEU A 349 11.09 -13.87 -5.58
C LEU A 349 10.92 -15.23 -4.88
N PHE A 350 10.37 -16.24 -5.57
CA PHE A 350 10.17 -17.58 -5.02
C PHE A 350 11.44 -18.45 -5.05
N GLU A 351 12.48 -18.05 -5.76
CA GLU A 351 13.77 -18.76 -5.85
C GLU A 351 14.90 -18.08 -5.05
N LEU A 352 14.51 -17.14 -4.18
CA LEU A 352 15.38 -16.42 -3.23
C LEU A 352 16.03 -17.32 -2.16
#